data_AF-A0A2R6T7D7-F1
#
_entry.id   AF-A0A2R6T7D7-F1
#
_cell.length_a   1.000
_cell.length_b   1.000
_cell.length_c   1.000
_cell.angle_alpha   90.00
_cell.angle_beta   90.00
_cell.angle_gamma   90.00
#
_symmetry.space_group_name_H-M   'P 1'
#
loop_
_entity.id
_entity.type
_entity.pdbx_description
1 polymer ?
#
loop_
_entity_poly.entity_id
_entity_poly.type
_entity_poly.pdbx_seq_one_letter_code
_entity_poly.pdbx_strand_id
1 'polypeptide(L)'
;MNFKKKDYIITLFIGIISTVLLGLVKNGPKIGIPEIKYYGYPLSWRATITFQPQRFIILNFLIDFLFWVAIFGIVIFLLNKFDVSIYNLLMLVALIIFCGFFMDIVHELGHVLWGSIAGGELHFFKIGFLEFYPKIELTNNFELGKALLSGFETDFGRGIYLLGGSLTTNLVSWIFTVFRNKNILYRISGVFGLLDLPLYVFLPQLGVRHWVLRGGLTPEPLLGAKKVGVPDELFYLLVLSSTIALIYLYFFRKKPISLLFN
;
A
#
# COMPACT_ATOMS: atom_id res chain seq x y z
N MET A 1 1.79 -32.19 5.62
CA MET A 1 1.25 -30.89 5.17
C MET A 1 0.01 -31.20 4.35
N ASN A 2 -1.20 -31.19 4.94
CA ASN A 2 -2.38 -31.67 4.23
C ASN A 2 -3.42 -30.55 4.08
N PHE A 3 -3.31 -29.77 3.01
CA PHE A 3 -4.48 -29.07 2.48
C PHE A 3 -5.54 -30.11 2.15
N LYS A 4 -6.76 -29.95 2.65
CA LYS A 4 -7.85 -30.85 2.28
C LYS A 4 -8.30 -30.49 0.87
N LYS A 5 -8.74 -31.47 0.07
CA LYS A 5 -9.27 -31.23 -1.29
C LYS A 5 -10.31 -30.11 -1.33
N LYS A 6 -11.17 -30.02 -0.31
CA LYS A 6 -12.17 -28.96 -0.16
C LYS A 6 -11.55 -27.56 -0.09
N ASP A 7 -10.39 -27.40 0.53
CA ASP A 7 -9.74 -26.10 0.74
C ASP A 7 -9.19 -25.55 -0.58
N TYR A 8 -8.65 -26.42 -1.44
CA TYR A 8 -8.26 -26.05 -2.81
C TYR A 8 -9.44 -25.61 -3.66
N ILE A 9 -10.56 -26.35 -3.60
CA ILE A 9 -11.78 -26.02 -4.35
C ILE A 9 -12.31 -24.65 -3.89
N ILE A 10 -12.37 -24.42 -2.58
CA ILE A 10 -12.79 -23.12 -2.01
C ILE A 10 -11.85 -22.01 -2.49
N THR A 11 -10.53 -22.22 -2.43
CA THR A 11 -9.53 -21.22 -2.85
C THR A 11 -9.70 -20.85 -4.33
N LEU A 12 -9.84 -21.85 -5.20
CA LEU A 12 -10.06 -21.64 -6.64
C LEU A 12 -11.36 -20.87 -6.89
N PHE A 13 -12.45 -21.29 -6.24
CA PHE A 13 -13.75 -20.68 -6.42
C PHE A 13 -13.78 -19.21 -5.97
N ILE A 14 -13.24 -18.91 -4.79
CA ILE A 14 -13.13 -17.53 -4.29
C ILE A 14 -12.21 -16.71 -5.19
N GLY A 15 -11.08 -17.27 -5.65
CA GLY A 15 -10.18 -16.60 -6.57
C GLY A 15 -10.84 -16.19 -7.90
N ILE A 16 -11.64 -17.08 -8.50
CA ILE A 16 -12.43 -16.78 -9.70
C ILE A 16 -13.43 -15.67 -9.41
N ILE A 17 -14.21 -15.80 -8.32
CA ILE A 17 -15.22 -14.82 -7.94
C ILE A 17 -14.59 -13.45 -7.74
N SER A 18 -13.50 -13.36 -6.97
CA SER A 18 -12.80 -12.10 -6.72
C SER A 18 -12.28 -11.48 -8.02
N THR A 19 -11.71 -12.28 -8.91
CA THR A 19 -11.24 -11.78 -10.22
C THR A 19 -12.39 -11.18 -11.01
N VAL A 20 -13.52 -11.88 -11.12
CA VAL A 20 -14.71 -11.43 -11.86
C VAL A 20 -15.35 -10.19 -11.22
N LEU A 21 -15.57 -10.21 -9.90
CA LEU A 21 -16.17 -9.10 -9.17
C LEU A 21 -15.30 -7.85 -9.25
N LEU A 22 -13.98 -8.00 -9.09
CA LEU A 22 -13.05 -6.89 -9.22
C LEU A 22 -12.83 -6.47 -10.67
N GLY A 23 -13.17 -7.33 -11.62
CA GLY A 23 -13.44 -7.00 -13.03
C GLY A 23 -14.49 -5.92 -13.24
N LEU A 24 -15.34 -5.64 -12.24
CA LEU A 24 -16.34 -4.57 -12.29
C LEU A 24 -15.79 -3.24 -11.76
N VAL A 25 -14.68 -3.28 -11.03
CA VAL A 25 -14.04 -2.09 -10.46
C VAL A 25 -13.29 -1.36 -11.56
N LYS A 26 -13.61 -0.08 -11.75
CA LYS A 26 -12.90 0.77 -12.71
C LYS A 26 -11.47 0.97 -12.21
N ASN A 27 -10.51 0.56 -13.01
CA ASN A 27 -9.09 0.65 -12.72
C ASN A 27 -8.41 1.17 -13.98
N GLY A 28 -8.02 2.44 -13.99
CA GLY A 28 -7.46 3.08 -15.17
C GLY A 28 -6.78 4.40 -14.81
N PRO A 29 -6.02 4.98 -15.74
CA PRO A 29 -5.30 6.23 -15.49
C PRO A 29 -6.26 7.35 -15.07
N LYS A 30 -5.83 8.20 -14.12
CA LYS A 30 -6.62 9.35 -13.62
C LYS A 30 -6.96 10.33 -14.75
N ILE A 31 -6.07 10.46 -15.72
CA ILE A 31 -6.28 11.19 -16.98
C ILE A 31 -6.45 10.12 -18.05
N GLY A 32 -7.69 9.70 -18.27
CA GLY A 32 -8.06 8.79 -19.34
C GLY A 32 -8.83 9.54 -20.41
N ILE A 33 -8.62 9.15 -21.66
CA ILE A 33 -9.53 9.45 -22.77
C ILE A 33 -10.93 8.99 -22.29
N PRO A 34 -11.92 9.89 -22.09
CA PRO A 34 -13.23 9.55 -21.52
C PRO A 34 -13.91 8.36 -22.21
N GLU A 35 -13.58 8.17 -23.47
CA GLU A 35 -14.05 7.13 -24.36
C GLU A 35 -13.52 5.74 -23.99
N ILE A 36 -12.45 5.62 -23.19
CA ILE A 36 -11.85 4.33 -22.81
C ILE A 36 -11.91 4.16 -21.30
N LYS A 37 -12.66 3.14 -20.85
CA LYS A 37 -12.74 2.75 -19.43
C LYS A 37 -12.11 1.38 -19.24
N TYR A 38 -11.14 1.32 -18.33
CA TYR A 38 -10.46 0.10 -17.93
C TYR A 38 -11.03 -0.40 -16.61
N TYR A 39 -11.13 -1.73 -16.49
CA TYR A 39 -11.67 -2.45 -15.35
C TYR A 39 -10.86 -3.72 -15.10
N GLY A 40 -10.88 -4.21 -13.86
CA GLY A 40 -10.07 -5.35 -13.43
C GLY A 40 -9.07 -4.95 -12.35
N TYR A 41 -8.68 -5.92 -11.53
CA TYR A 41 -7.90 -5.64 -10.34
C TYR A 41 -7.17 -6.89 -9.80
N PRO A 42 -5.86 -6.82 -9.53
CA PRO A 42 -4.99 -5.63 -9.61
C PRO A 42 -4.69 -5.13 -11.03
N LEU A 43 -4.79 -5.98 -12.06
CA LEU A 43 -4.54 -5.60 -13.45
C LEU A 43 -5.84 -5.34 -14.20
N SER A 44 -5.81 -4.34 -15.08
CA SER A 44 -6.94 -4.09 -15.97
C SER A 44 -7.02 -5.18 -17.03
N TRP A 45 -8.02 -6.03 -16.96
CA TRP A 45 -8.24 -7.12 -17.93
C TRP A 45 -9.50 -6.92 -18.78
N ARG A 46 -10.27 -5.88 -18.52
CA ARG A 46 -11.50 -5.56 -19.25
C ARG A 46 -11.49 -4.08 -19.61
N ALA A 47 -11.64 -3.76 -20.89
CA ALA A 47 -11.70 -2.39 -21.38
C ALA A 47 -12.96 -2.17 -22.21
N THR A 48 -13.64 -1.04 -22.01
CA THR A 48 -14.77 -0.63 -22.83
C THR A 48 -14.42 0.66 -23.55
N ILE A 49 -14.64 0.70 -24.85
CA ILE A 49 -14.47 1.90 -25.67
C ILE A 49 -15.87 2.34 -26.14
N THR A 50 -16.18 3.64 -26.09
CA THR A 50 -17.48 4.16 -26.57
C THR A 50 -17.71 3.70 -28.01
N PHE A 51 -18.89 3.13 -28.28
CA PHE A 51 -19.30 2.59 -29.59
C PHE A 51 -18.46 1.42 -30.13
N GLN A 52 -17.62 0.76 -29.31
CA GLN A 52 -16.93 -0.47 -29.71
C GLN A 52 -17.31 -1.64 -28.80
N PRO A 53 -17.17 -2.88 -29.30
CA PRO A 53 -17.23 -4.08 -28.46
C PRO A 53 -16.24 -4.03 -27.31
N GLN A 54 -16.61 -4.68 -26.20
CA GLN A 54 -15.75 -4.82 -25.05
C GLN A 54 -14.49 -5.62 -25.39
N ARG A 55 -13.32 -5.13 -24.97
CA ARG A 55 -12.04 -5.80 -25.14
C ARG A 55 -11.64 -6.49 -23.85
N PHE A 56 -11.18 -7.73 -23.97
CA PHE A 56 -10.67 -8.52 -22.85
C PHE A 56 -9.18 -8.80 -23.05
N ILE A 57 -8.38 -8.50 -22.03
CA ILE A 57 -6.95 -8.80 -21.99
C ILE A 57 -6.81 -10.08 -21.18
N ILE A 58 -6.92 -11.23 -21.87
CA ILE A 58 -6.98 -12.57 -21.26
C ILE A 58 -5.77 -12.83 -20.36
N LEU A 59 -4.58 -12.37 -20.76
CA LEU A 59 -3.37 -12.54 -19.95
C LEU A 59 -3.49 -11.84 -18.58
N ASN A 60 -4.00 -10.61 -18.55
CA ASN A 60 -4.21 -9.88 -17.30
C ASN A 60 -5.28 -10.56 -16.44
N PHE A 61 -6.32 -11.13 -17.05
CA PHE A 61 -7.33 -11.90 -16.31
C PHE A 61 -6.72 -13.14 -15.65
N LEU A 62 -5.89 -13.89 -16.37
CA LEU A 62 -5.21 -15.08 -15.84
C LEU A 62 -4.24 -14.72 -14.71
N ILE A 63 -3.47 -13.64 -14.87
CA ILE A 63 -2.56 -13.16 -13.82
C ILE A 63 -3.34 -12.73 -12.59
N ASP A 64 -4.42 -11.96 -12.74
CA ASP A 64 -5.29 -11.57 -11.63
C ASP A 64 -5.91 -12.79 -10.94
N PHE A 65 -6.37 -13.78 -11.71
CA PHE A 65 -6.91 -15.02 -11.17
C PHE A 65 -5.89 -15.78 -10.32
N LEU A 66 -4.69 -16.00 -10.86
CA LEU A 66 -3.61 -16.68 -10.14
C LEU A 66 -3.18 -15.89 -8.90
N PHE A 67 -3.17 -14.55 -8.99
CA PHE A 67 -2.88 -13.67 -7.88
C PHE A 67 -3.89 -13.87 -6.72
N TRP A 68 -5.20 -13.83 -7.01
CA TRP A 68 -6.23 -14.02 -5.99
C TRP A 68 -6.23 -15.43 -5.41
N VAL A 69 -6.06 -16.47 -6.25
CA VAL A 69 -5.91 -17.85 -5.77
C VAL A 69 -4.73 -17.99 -4.83
N ALA A 70 -3.58 -17.38 -5.14
CA ALA A 70 -2.41 -17.41 -4.26
C ALA A 70 -2.71 -16.73 -2.91
N ILE A 71 -3.34 -15.54 -2.92
CA ILE A 71 -3.72 -14.84 -1.68
C ILE A 71 -4.66 -15.68 -0.83
N PHE A 72 -5.77 -16.16 -1.39
CA PHE A 72 -6.74 -16.96 -0.62
C PHE A 72 -6.15 -18.29 -0.17
N GLY A 73 -5.26 -18.88 -0.97
CA GLY A 73 -4.52 -20.09 -0.61
C GLY A 73 -3.66 -19.85 0.62
N ILE A 74 -2.91 -18.74 0.66
CA ILE A 74 -2.13 -18.35 1.84
C ILE A 74 -3.05 -18.12 3.04
N VAL A 75 -4.18 -17.42 2.89
CA VAL A 75 -5.11 -17.17 4.00
C VAL A 75 -5.66 -18.48 4.56
N ILE A 76 -6.23 -19.35 3.72
CA ILE A 76 -6.81 -20.63 4.14
C ILE A 76 -5.73 -21.54 4.74
N PHE A 77 -4.53 -21.53 4.19
CA PHE A 77 -3.38 -22.24 4.76
C PHE A 77 -3.10 -21.79 6.20
N LEU A 78 -3.02 -20.49 6.43
CA LEU A 78 -2.73 -19.93 7.75
C LEU A 78 -3.85 -20.25 8.74
N LEU A 79 -5.11 -20.15 8.31
CA LEU A 79 -6.27 -20.51 9.13
C LEU A 79 -6.22 -21.97 9.59
N ASN A 80 -5.97 -22.88 8.64
CA ASN A 80 -5.88 -24.31 8.94
C ASN A 80 -4.64 -24.65 9.77
N LYS A 81 -3.51 -23.99 9.54
CA LYS A 81 -2.25 -24.27 10.22
C LYS A 81 -2.27 -23.84 11.68
N PHE A 82 -2.95 -22.74 11.99
CA PHE A 82 -2.95 -22.15 13.32
C PHE A 82 -4.26 -22.39 14.09
N ASP A 83 -5.16 -23.24 13.57
CA ASP A 83 -6.47 -23.55 14.15
C ASP A 83 -7.22 -22.29 14.60
N VAL A 84 -7.18 -21.27 13.73
CA VAL A 84 -7.67 -19.94 14.08
C VAL A 84 -9.17 -19.94 13.99
N SER A 85 -9.85 -19.73 15.12
CA SER A 85 -11.30 -19.53 15.13
C SER A 85 -11.69 -18.33 14.26
N ILE A 86 -12.93 -18.34 13.73
CA ILE A 86 -13.42 -17.22 12.92
C ILE A 86 -13.41 -15.89 13.69
N TYR A 87 -13.63 -15.90 15.00
CA TYR A 87 -13.51 -14.72 15.86
C TYR A 87 -12.07 -14.19 15.90
N ASN A 88 -11.08 -15.08 16.05
CA ASN A 88 -9.67 -14.70 16.01
C ASN A 88 -9.26 -14.15 14.63
N LEU A 89 -9.82 -14.70 13.55
CA LEU A 89 -9.64 -14.16 12.21
C LEU A 89 -10.24 -12.76 12.07
N LEU A 90 -11.49 -12.56 12.50
CA LEU A 90 -12.14 -11.25 12.44
C LEU A 90 -11.38 -10.20 13.26
N MET A 91 -10.91 -10.58 14.46
CA MET A 91 -10.07 -9.72 15.29
C MET A 91 -8.74 -9.41 14.59
N LEU A 92 -8.10 -10.39 13.95
CA LEU A 92 -6.88 -10.16 13.18
C LEU A 92 -7.13 -9.23 11.98
N VAL A 93 -8.22 -9.43 11.24
CA VAL A 93 -8.61 -8.56 10.12
C VAL A 93 -8.88 -7.14 10.60
N ALA A 94 -9.65 -6.98 11.69
CA ALA A 94 -9.91 -5.68 12.30
C ALA A 94 -8.61 -5.00 12.73
N LEU A 95 -7.67 -5.76 13.31
CA LEU A 95 -6.35 -5.28 13.71
C LEU A 95 -5.51 -4.86 12.52
N ILE A 96 -5.50 -5.63 11.43
CA ILE A 96 -4.81 -5.31 10.17
C ILE A 96 -5.39 -4.03 9.57
N ILE A 97 -6.73 -3.89 9.51
CA ILE A 97 -7.40 -2.69 9.01
C ILE A 97 -7.03 -1.48 9.87
N PHE A 98 -7.09 -1.61 11.20
CA PHE A 98 -6.74 -0.53 12.12
C PHE A 98 -5.27 -0.11 12.00
N CYS A 99 -4.35 -1.08 11.98
CA CYS A 99 -2.92 -0.81 11.83
C CYS A 99 -2.58 -0.21 10.45
N GLY A 100 -3.21 -0.70 9.38
CA GLY A 100 -3.05 -0.14 8.04
C GLY A 100 -3.53 1.30 7.98
N PHE A 101 -4.74 1.57 8.46
CA PHE A 101 -5.29 2.92 8.56
C PHE A 101 -4.40 3.85 9.40
N PHE A 102 -3.89 3.39 10.54
CA PHE A 102 -2.93 4.15 11.33
C PHE A 102 -1.67 4.51 10.53
N MET A 103 -1.13 3.59 9.74
CA MET A 103 0.04 3.87 8.92
C MET A 103 -0.27 4.79 7.74
N ASP A 104 -1.49 4.78 7.19
CA ASP A 104 -1.93 5.76 6.20
C ASP A 104 -1.96 7.17 6.81
N ILE A 105 -2.42 7.32 8.07
CA ILE A 105 -2.34 8.60 8.78
C ILE A 105 -0.87 9.05 8.89
N VAL A 106 0.02 8.17 9.32
CA VAL A 106 1.46 8.46 9.42
C VAL A 106 2.04 8.88 8.07
N HIS A 107 1.64 8.22 6.99
CA HIS A 107 2.05 8.54 5.62
C HIS A 107 1.63 9.96 5.23
N GLU A 108 0.35 10.28 5.33
CA GLU A 108 -0.13 11.60 4.92
C GLU A 108 0.39 12.73 5.82
N LEU A 109 0.56 12.47 7.12
CA LEU A 109 1.25 13.40 8.02
C LEU A 109 2.71 13.60 7.62
N GLY A 110 3.37 12.59 7.09
CA GLY A 110 4.70 12.69 6.50
C GLY A 110 4.72 13.71 5.35
N HIS A 111 3.78 13.61 4.41
CA HIS A 111 3.66 14.59 3.34
C HIS A 111 3.46 16.02 3.85
N VAL A 112 2.56 16.20 4.83
CA VAL A 112 2.30 17.51 5.43
C VAL A 112 3.56 18.04 6.11
N LEU A 113 4.20 17.25 6.98
CA LEU A 113 5.39 17.66 7.73
C LEU A 113 6.55 18.03 6.82
N TRP A 114 6.97 17.11 5.95
CA TRP A 114 8.12 17.30 5.07
C TRP A 114 7.85 18.38 4.02
N GLY A 115 6.64 18.44 3.49
CA GLY A 115 6.28 19.48 2.52
C GLY A 115 6.23 20.87 3.17
N SER A 116 5.73 21.00 4.41
CA SER A 116 5.72 22.28 5.13
C SER A 116 7.14 22.75 5.46
N ILE A 117 8.01 21.83 5.92
CA ILE A 117 9.44 22.12 6.15
C ILE A 117 10.13 22.58 4.85
N ALA A 118 9.74 22.01 3.72
CA ALA A 118 10.25 22.37 2.41
C ALA A 118 9.64 23.66 1.81
N GLY A 119 8.87 24.41 2.59
CA GLY A 119 8.25 25.68 2.17
C GLY A 119 6.94 25.54 1.40
N GLY A 120 6.32 24.36 1.41
CA GLY A 120 5.02 24.13 0.78
C GLY A 120 3.86 24.64 1.62
N GLU A 121 2.84 25.18 0.95
CA GLU A 121 1.57 25.59 1.54
C GLU A 121 0.56 24.46 1.47
N LEU A 122 -0.03 24.10 2.61
CA LEU A 122 -1.09 23.09 2.67
C LEU A 122 -2.41 23.65 2.14
N HIS A 123 -2.97 23.00 1.13
CA HIS A 123 -4.29 23.37 0.57
C HIS A 123 -5.37 22.34 0.89
N PHE A 124 -5.00 21.08 1.13
CA PHE A 124 -5.95 20.01 1.36
C PHE A 124 -5.31 18.90 2.18
N PHE A 125 -6.03 18.40 3.19
CA PHE A 125 -5.62 17.24 3.96
C PHE A 125 -6.84 16.43 4.38
N LYS A 126 -6.89 15.17 3.98
CA LYS A 126 -8.02 14.27 4.24
C LYS A 126 -7.57 12.84 4.44
N ILE A 127 -8.19 12.15 5.40
CA ILE A 127 -7.97 10.73 5.66
C ILE A 127 -9.32 10.06 5.94
N GLY A 128 -9.63 9.00 5.20
CA GLY A 128 -10.92 8.34 5.20
C GLY A 128 -12.05 9.27 4.76
N PHE A 129 -13.02 9.44 5.64
CA PHE A 129 -14.16 10.35 5.44
C PHE A 129 -13.94 11.74 6.05
N LEU A 130 -12.88 11.93 6.83
CA LEU A 130 -12.61 13.16 7.57
C LEU A 130 -11.62 14.03 6.80
N GLU A 131 -12.10 15.17 6.33
CA GLU A 131 -11.28 16.26 5.85
C GLU A 131 -10.80 17.06 7.07
N PHE A 132 -9.49 17.31 7.17
CA PHE A 132 -8.87 18.05 8.27
C PHE A 132 -8.57 19.49 7.87
N TYR A 133 -8.26 19.72 6.60
CA TYR A 133 -7.93 21.03 6.05
C TYR A 133 -8.57 21.18 4.66
N PRO A 134 -9.17 22.35 4.33
CA PRO A 134 -9.13 23.63 5.07
C PRO A 134 -10.04 23.71 6.29
N LYS A 135 -11.05 22.84 6.40
CA LYS A 135 -11.96 22.78 7.54
C LYS A 135 -12.16 21.34 7.96
N ILE A 136 -12.38 21.14 9.26
CA ILE A 136 -12.65 19.81 9.80
C ILE A 136 -14.09 19.43 9.46
N GLU A 137 -14.29 18.52 8.51
CA GLU A 137 -15.62 18.06 8.12
C GLU A 137 -15.69 16.58 7.71
N LEU A 138 -16.83 15.95 7.99
CA LEU A 138 -17.15 14.62 7.49
C LEU A 138 -17.73 14.74 6.08
N THR A 139 -17.13 13.99 5.15
CA THR A 139 -17.52 13.95 3.75
C THR A 139 -18.06 12.57 3.39
N ASN A 140 -18.87 12.47 2.33
CA ASN A 140 -19.42 11.18 1.88
C ASN A 140 -18.47 10.37 0.99
N ASN A 141 -17.31 10.94 0.64
CA ASN A 141 -16.35 10.32 -0.27
C ASN A 141 -15.15 9.80 0.52
N PHE A 142 -14.97 8.48 0.58
CA PHE A 142 -13.84 7.86 1.26
C PHE A 142 -12.56 7.94 0.42
N GLU A 143 -11.54 8.63 0.94
CA GLU A 143 -10.18 8.67 0.41
C GLU A 143 -9.24 8.01 1.41
N LEU A 144 -8.34 7.11 0.97
CA LEU A 144 -7.46 6.41 1.91
C LEU A 144 -6.58 7.41 2.69
N GLY A 145 -6.02 8.36 1.93
CA GLY A 145 -5.25 9.48 2.40
C GLY A 145 -5.01 10.41 1.22
N LYS A 146 -4.98 11.72 1.48
CA LYS A 146 -4.58 12.73 0.51
C LYS A 146 -4.14 14.02 1.20
N ALA A 147 -2.86 14.34 1.06
CA ALA A 147 -2.29 15.64 1.40
C ALA A 147 -1.85 16.37 0.12
N LEU A 148 -2.40 17.56 -0.14
CA LEU A 148 -1.98 18.43 -1.24
C LEU A 148 -1.29 19.66 -0.70
N LEU A 149 0.00 19.78 -1.03
CA LEU A 149 0.80 20.96 -0.78
C LEU A 149 1.22 21.57 -2.12
N SER A 150 1.26 22.90 -2.19
CA SER A 150 1.72 23.64 -3.36
C SER A 150 2.60 24.84 -2.95
N GLY A 151 2.93 25.75 -3.87
CA GLY A 151 3.73 26.93 -3.53
C GLY A 151 5.23 26.68 -3.34
N PHE A 152 5.75 25.47 -3.65
CA PHE A 152 7.18 25.19 -3.55
C PHE A 152 8.00 26.08 -4.50
N GLU A 153 8.98 26.80 -3.94
CA GLU A 153 9.90 27.64 -4.72
C GLU A 153 10.89 26.83 -5.57
N THR A 154 11.16 25.58 -5.17
CA THR A 154 12.17 24.72 -5.82
C THR A 154 11.66 23.30 -6.07
N ASP A 155 12.23 22.66 -7.09
CA ASP A 155 11.99 21.25 -7.37
C ASP A 155 12.50 20.36 -6.23
N PHE A 156 13.57 20.75 -5.56
CA PHE A 156 14.08 20.07 -4.37
C PHE A 156 13.01 19.99 -3.29
N GLY A 157 12.36 21.12 -2.96
CA GLY A 157 11.31 21.15 -1.94
C GLY A 157 10.10 20.28 -2.29
N ARG A 158 9.68 20.32 -3.56
CA ARG A 158 8.66 19.40 -4.07
C ARG A 158 9.10 17.94 -3.99
N GLY A 159 10.38 17.66 -4.21
CA GLY A 159 10.96 16.33 -4.08
C GLY A 159 10.89 15.79 -2.65
N ILE A 160 11.22 16.63 -1.66
CA ILE A 160 11.09 16.31 -0.23
C ILE A 160 9.64 16.02 0.16
N TYR A 161 8.69 16.82 -0.33
CA TYR A 161 7.26 16.56 -0.14
C TYR A 161 6.85 15.18 -0.68
N LEU A 162 7.24 14.84 -1.92
CA LEU A 162 6.88 13.55 -2.55
C LEU A 162 7.51 12.34 -1.84
N LEU A 163 8.73 12.48 -1.30
CA LEU A 163 9.37 11.46 -0.48
C LEU A 163 8.73 11.31 0.90
N GLY A 164 8.18 12.40 1.43
CA GLY A 164 7.84 12.56 2.84
C GLY A 164 6.93 11.48 3.40
N GLY A 165 5.93 11.04 2.64
CA GLY A 165 4.98 10.01 3.10
C GLY A 165 5.67 8.68 3.40
N SER A 166 6.24 8.04 2.39
CA SER A 166 6.90 6.74 2.56
C SER A 166 8.19 6.79 3.35
N LEU A 167 8.91 7.93 3.36
CA LEU A 167 10.05 8.08 4.25
C LEU A 167 9.60 8.04 5.72
N THR A 168 8.51 8.72 6.06
CA THR A 168 7.99 8.78 7.43
C THR A 168 7.48 7.42 7.90
N THR A 169 6.73 6.69 7.07
CA THR A 169 6.27 5.33 7.41
C THR A 169 7.44 4.37 7.61
N ASN A 170 8.49 4.47 6.77
CA ASN A 170 9.70 3.67 6.91
C ASN A 170 10.46 3.99 8.21
N LEU A 171 10.64 5.27 8.55
CA LEU A 171 11.26 5.70 9.80
C LEU A 171 10.47 5.22 11.04
N VAL A 172 9.14 5.34 11.02
CA VAL A 172 8.28 4.83 12.09
C VAL A 172 8.40 3.31 12.21
N SER A 173 8.52 2.58 11.09
CA SER A 173 8.80 1.14 11.10
C SER A 173 10.13 0.84 11.82
N TRP A 174 11.20 1.57 11.51
CA TRP A 174 12.48 1.44 12.24
C TRP A 174 12.31 1.64 13.75
N ILE A 175 11.59 2.68 14.19
CA ILE A 175 11.32 2.92 15.60
C ILE A 175 10.52 1.76 16.21
N PHE A 176 9.50 1.27 15.53
CA PHE A 176 8.68 0.16 15.99
C PHE A 176 9.46 -1.15 16.13
N THR A 177 10.58 -1.33 15.42
CA THR A 177 11.44 -2.52 15.64
C THR A 177 11.96 -2.62 17.07
N VAL A 178 12.12 -1.50 17.78
CA VAL A 178 12.56 -1.45 19.19
C VAL A 178 11.46 -1.97 20.12
N PHE A 179 10.20 -1.67 19.82
CA PHE A 179 9.06 -1.96 20.68
C PHE A 179 8.22 -3.18 20.25
N ARG A 180 8.49 -3.76 19.08
CA ARG A 180 7.66 -4.83 18.47
C ARG A 180 7.42 -6.05 19.35
N ASN A 181 8.35 -6.39 20.26
CA ASN A 181 8.21 -7.56 21.13
C ASN A 181 7.26 -7.30 22.30
N LYS A 182 6.92 -6.04 22.58
CA LYS A 182 6.05 -5.64 23.70
C LYS A 182 4.59 -5.52 23.28
N ASN A 183 4.30 -5.24 22.01
CA ASN A 183 2.95 -5.01 21.54
C ASN A 183 2.78 -5.44 20.07
N ILE A 184 1.75 -6.25 19.82
CA ILE A 184 1.39 -6.73 18.48
C ILE A 184 1.06 -5.58 17.52
N LEU A 185 0.54 -4.46 18.02
CA LEU A 185 0.24 -3.26 17.22
C LEU A 185 1.51 -2.71 16.57
N TYR A 186 2.59 -2.52 17.33
CA TYR A 186 3.87 -2.05 16.76
C TYR A 186 4.44 -3.04 15.74
N ARG A 187 4.20 -4.34 15.94
CA ARG A 187 4.63 -5.36 15.00
C ARG A 187 3.87 -5.25 13.67
N ILE A 188 2.53 -5.20 13.72
CA ILE A 188 1.69 -5.16 12.52
C ILE A 188 1.82 -3.82 11.81
N SER A 189 1.65 -2.69 12.51
CA SER A 189 1.86 -1.35 11.93
C SER A 189 3.28 -1.18 11.39
N GLY A 190 4.26 -1.76 12.06
CA GLY A 190 5.65 -1.78 11.61
C GLY A 190 5.84 -2.50 10.29
N VAL A 191 5.17 -3.64 10.08
CA VAL A 191 5.18 -4.37 8.81
C VAL A 191 4.51 -3.53 7.70
N PHE A 192 3.43 -2.82 7.99
CA PHE A 192 2.86 -1.87 7.03
C PHE A 192 3.87 -0.77 6.64
N GLY A 193 4.50 -0.10 7.60
CA GLY A 193 5.53 0.91 7.29
C GLY A 193 6.78 0.36 6.58
N LEU A 194 7.12 -0.91 6.82
CA LEU A 194 8.18 -1.62 6.10
C LEU A 194 7.82 -1.80 4.62
N LEU A 195 6.57 -2.17 4.35
CA LEU A 195 6.08 -2.48 3.00
C LEU A 195 5.74 -1.23 2.19
N ASP A 196 5.37 -0.12 2.84
CA ASP A 196 4.93 1.10 2.17
C ASP A 196 5.95 1.59 1.12
N LEU A 197 7.19 1.84 1.54
CA LEU A 197 8.24 2.35 0.64
C LEU A 197 8.54 1.43 -0.56
N PRO A 198 8.89 0.14 -0.41
CA PRO A 198 9.18 -0.72 -1.56
C PRO A 198 7.94 -0.90 -2.45
N LEU A 199 6.74 -1.08 -1.89
CA LEU A 199 5.55 -1.24 -2.72
C LEU A 199 5.22 0.05 -3.48
N TYR A 200 5.41 1.22 -2.88
CA TYR A 200 5.15 2.49 -3.54
C TYR A 200 6.19 2.87 -4.58
N VAL A 201 7.41 2.37 -4.42
CA VAL A 201 8.43 2.50 -5.46
C VAL A 201 8.14 1.57 -6.62
N PHE A 202 7.94 0.27 -6.38
CA PHE A 202 7.92 -0.73 -7.46
C PHE A 202 6.55 -0.95 -8.13
N LEU A 203 5.45 -1.04 -7.37
CA LEU A 203 4.15 -1.41 -7.95
C LEU A 203 3.61 -0.38 -8.97
N PRO A 204 3.68 0.94 -8.72
CA PRO A 204 3.24 1.93 -9.70
C PRO A 204 3.96 1.84 -11.05
N GLN A 205 5.23 1.45 -11.06
CA GLN A 205 6.00 1.26 -12.29
C GLN A 205 5.48 0.08 -13.13
N LEU A 206 4.79 -0.86 -12.50
CA LEU A 206 4.11 -2.00 -13.15
C LEU A 206 2.64 -1.69 -13.49
N GLY A 207 2.19 -0.44 -13.26
CA GLY A 207 0.79 -0.05 -13.41
C GLY A 207 -0.14 -0.53 -12.29
N VAL A 208 0.42 -0.98 -11.17
CA VAL A 208 -0.32 -1.47 -10.00
C VAL A 208 -0.31 -0.42 -8.89
N ARG A 209 -1.41 -0.28 -8.15
CA ARG A 209 -1.46 0.64 -7.00
C ARG A 209 -0.59 0.12 -5.85
N HIS A 210 0.04 1.02 -5.10
CA HIS A 210 1.02 0.63 -4.09
C HIS A 210 0.45 -0.18 -2.90
N TRP A 211 -0.83 -0.05 -2.53
CA TRP A 211 -1.44 -0.89 -1.49
C TRP A 211 -2.17 -2.12 -2.03
N VAL A 212 -1.76 -2.60 -3.20
CA VAL A 212 -2.41 -3.65 -3.98
C VAL A 212 -3.83 -3.35 -4.35
N LEU A 213 -4.75 -2.90 -3.46
CA LEU A 213 -6.21 -2.62 -3.53
C LEU A 213 -6.60 -1.12 -3.64
N ARG A 214 -5.80 -0.23 -3.06
CA ARG A 214 -6.01 1.24 -3.08
C ARG A 214 -4.65 1.94 -3.13
N GLY A 215 -4.65 3.27 -3.22
CA GLY A 215 -3.43 4.09 -3.26
C GLY A 215 -3.15 4.73 -4.62
N GLY A 216 -2.01 5.41 -4.70
CA GLY A 216 -1.48 6.09 -5.88
C GLY A 216 -0.96 5.14 -6.96
N LEU A 217 -1.02 5.59 -8.22
CA LEU A 217 -0.45 4.94 -9.41
C LEU A 217 0.85 5.61 -9.87
N THR A 218 1.33 6.59 -9.12
CA THR A 218 2.56 7.30 -9.41
C THR A 218 3.61 6.83 -8.42
N PRO A 219 4.85 6.50 -8.83
CA PRO A 219 5.91 6.14 -7.89
C PRO A 219 6.46 7.40 -7.21
N GLU A 220 5.67 8.02 -6.34
CA GLU A 220 5.95 9.32 -5.71
C GLU A 220 7.31 9.37 -5.02
N PRO A 221 7.74 8.35 -4.23
CA PRO A 221 9.05 8.39 -3.60
C PRO A 221 10.19 8.41 -4.62
N LEU A 222 10.09 7.65 -5.72
CA LEU A 222 11.10 7.66 -6.78
C LEU A 222 11.17 9.00 -7.50
N LEU A 223 10.02 9.60 -7.83
CA LEU A 223 9.98 10.93 -8.44
C LEU A 223 10.51 12.00 -7.48
N GLY A 224 10.24 11.86 -6.19
CA GLY A 224 10.78 12.74 -5.16
C GLY A 224 12.29 12.64 -5.07
N ALA A 225 12.84 11.41 -5.06
CA ALA A 225 14.28 11.15 -5.09
C ALA A 225 14.98 11.80 -6.30
N LYS A 226 14.39 11.65 -7.51
CA LYS A 226 14.89 12.31 -8.72
C LYS A 226 14.95 13.82 -8.58
N LYS A 227 13.90 14.43 -8.01
CA LYS A 227 13.80 15.87 -7.82
C LYS A 227 14.79 16.44 -6.80
N VAL A 228 15.24 15.63 -5.84
CA VAL A 228 16.31 16.01 -4.91
C VAL A 228 17.71 15.66 -5.43
N GLY A 229 17.83 15.17 -6.67
CA GLY A 229 19.10 14.85 -7.32
C GLY A 229 19.71 13.50 -6.96
N VAL A 230 18.93 12.57 -6.38
CA VAL A 230 19.39 11.21 -6.08
C VAL A 230 19.27 10.33 -7.33
N PRO A 231 20.35 9.67 -7.79
CA PRO A 231 20.30 8.70 -8.89
C PRO A 231 19.39 7.51 -8.60
N ASP A 232 18.72 6.99 -9.62
CA ASP A 232 17.75 5.89 -9.49
C ASP A 232 18.39 4.63 -8.89
N GLU A 233 19.60 4.28 -9.33
CA GLU A 233 20.33 3.09 -8.87
C GLU A 233 20.63 3.19 -7.38
N LEU A 234 21.06 4.38 -6.92
CA LEU A 234 21.33 4.63 -5.51
C LEU A 234 20.03 4.58 -4.70
N PHE A 235 18.94 5.16 -5.20
CA PHE A 235 17.66 5.13 -4.51
C PHE A 235 17.12 3.69 -4.38
N TYR A 236 17.16 2.88 -5.45
CA TYR A 236 16.74 1.48 -5.39
C TYR A 236 17.60 0.66 -4.42
N LEU A 237 18.92 0.89 -4.40
CA LEU A 237 19.81 0.24 -3.44
C LEU A 237 19.41 0.58 -2.00
N LEU A 238 19.16 1.86 -1.69
CA LEU A 238 18.74 2.30 -0.36
C LEU A 238 17.39 1.69 0.07
N VAL A 239 16.41 1.67 -0.84
CA VAL A 239 15.11 1.03 -0.61
C VAL A 239 15.31 -0.45 -0.30
N LEU A 240 16.06 -1.18 -1.14
CA LEU A 240 16.31 -2.61 -0.95
C LEU A 240 17.05 -2.89 0.36
N SER A 241 18.09 -2.11 0.67
CA SER A 241 18.85 -2.24 1.92
C SER A 241 17.98 -1.99 3.15
N SER A 242 17.16 -0.92 3.16
CA SER A 242 16.24 -0.63 4.26
C SER A 242 15.21 -1.75 4.44
N THR A 243 14.63 -2.23 3.34
CA THR A 243 13.65 -3.34 3.36
C THR A 243 14.27 -4.63 3.89
N ILE A 244 15.45 -5.04 3.41
CA ILE A 244 16.13 -6.25 3.90
C ILE A 244 16.45 -6.13 5.39
N ALA A 245 16.98 -4.98 5.82
CA ALA A 245 17.33 -4.76 7.22
C ALA A 245 16.08 -4.80 8.12
N LEU A 246 15.00 -4.14 7.73
CA LEU A 246 13.73 -4.19 8.47
C LEU A 246 13.13 -5.61 8.49
N ILE A 247 13.19 -6.37 7.38
CA ILE A 247 12.76 -7.78 7.34
C ILE A 247 13.58 -8.60 8.35
N TYR A 248 14.90 -8.46 8.32
CA TYR A 248 15.79 -9.14 9.27
C TYR A 248 15.40 -8.81 10.72
N LEU A 249 15.18 -7.53 11.02
CA LEU A 249 14.76 -7.08 12.32
C LEU A 249 13.41 -7.71 12.69
N TYR A 250 12.33 -7.51 11.92
CA TYR A 250 10.99 -7.95 12.30
C TYR A 250 10.81 -9.47 12.41
N PHE A 251 11.52 -10.26 11.60
CA PHE A 251 11.22 -11.68 11.44
C PHE A 251 12.33 -12.61 11.96
N PHE A 252 13.60 -12.21 11.88
CA PHE A 252 14.72 -13.11 12.17
C PHE A 252 15.40 -12.81 13.50
N ARG A 253 15.35 -11.56 13.97
CA ARG A 253 16.00 -11.17 15.22
C ARG A 253 15.17 -11.54 16.45
N LYS A 254 15.69 -12.48 17.26
CA LYS A 254 15.06 -13.00 18.49
C LYS A 254 15.13 -12.08 19.72
N LYS A 255 16.18 -11.25 19.88
CA LYS A 255 16.38 -10.37 21.05
C LYS A 255 16.12 -8.88 20.73
N PRO A 256 15.43 -8.12 21.60
CA PRO A 256 15.20 -6.68 21.40
C PRO A 256 16.50 -5.87 21.35
N ILE A 257 16.51 -4.74 20.64
CA ILE A 257 17.67 -3.83 20.52
C ILE A 257 18.03 -3.20 21.87
N SER A 258 17.06 -3.02 22.76
CA SER A 258 17.27 -2.46 24.11
C SER A 258 18.22 -3.27 25.00
N LEU A 259 18.55 -4.52 24.62
CA LEU A 259 19.52 -5.37 25.33
C LEU A 259 20.94 -5.31 24.75
N LEU A 260 21.21 -4.45 23.76
CA LEU A 260 22.56 -4.22 23.23
C LEU A 260 23.28 -3.02 23.89
N PHE A 261 22.54 -2.22 24.65
CA PHE A 261 23.07 -1.02 25.33
C PHE A 261 23.10 -1.17 26.85
N ASN A 262 22.85 -2.39 27.34
CA ASN A 262 23.07 -2.82 28.72
C ASN A 262 24.11 -3.95 28.70
#